data_AF-A0A935AD08-F1
#
_entry.id   AF-A0A935AD08-F1
#
_cell.length_a   1.000
_cell.length_b   1.000
_cell.length_c   1.000
_cell.angle_alpha   90.00
_cell.angle_beta   90.00
_cell.angle_gamma   90.00
#
_symmetry.space_group_name_H-M   'P 1'
#
loop_
_entity.id
_entity.type
_entity.pdbx_description
1 polymer ?
#
loop_
_entity_poly.entity_id
_entity_poly.type
_entity_poly.pdbx_seq_one_letter_code
_entity_poly.pdbx_strand_id
1 'polypeptide(L)'
;MNYTDPSGRSPISSSQILSQALSRYSGSSSSASILVSIANCSSLTEEQDVQYDLTGYLALAMTKHGQDQRVKEIANLITSAAPASTVIAPAGPAMLISAYLKFYNLEAGGKEWDIKIKIGLDLSKAIVLCGNGVQSCNWFDYSSVGNIHFGYIAGVAKINYLIAAVAGGYLEQSDLTDEWKNLRSLRLDHCGWTSGVILFCDNPNDQYAVDFGFELAKKYPNGISEGILKNEMETAMYRGLFGMLQKPPLGSIPGNTVARPQINHYDADRFNQ
;
A
#
# COMPACT_ATOMS: atom_id res chain seq x y z
N MET A 1 -15.09 -7.03 25.47
CA MET A 1 -15.75 -7.13 24.15
C MET A 1 -15.28 -8.42 23.50
N ASN A 2 -16.19 -9.32 23.15
CA ASN A 2 -15.88 -10.62 22.56
C ASN A 2 -15.40 -10.43 21.11
N TYR A 3 -14.20 -10.93 20.81
CA TYR A 3 -13.69 -11.03 19.44
C TYR A 3 -14.40 -12.18 18.73
N THR A 4 -15.33 -11.84 17.86
CA THR A 4 -15.89 -12.75 16.86
C THR A 4 -15.19 -12.48 15.52
N ASP A 5 -14.66 -13.54 14.91
CA ASP A 5 -14.15 -13.56 13.55
C ASP A 5 -15.25 -13.11 12.55
N PRO A 6 -14.90 -12.40 11.44
CA PRO A 6 -15.85 -11.92 10.43
C PRO A 6 -16.75 -12.97 9.75
N SER A 7 -16.50 -14.27 9.95
CA SER A 7 -17.29 -15.38 9.40
C SER A 7 -18.53 -15.76 10.22
N GLY A 8 -18.78 -15.11 11.37
CA GLY A 8 -19.97 -15.37 12.21
C GLY A 8 -20.00 -16.76 12.86
N ARG A 9 -18.89 -17.49 12.85
CA ARG A 9 -18.75 -18.79 13.53
C ARG A 9 -17.97 -18.58 14.82
N SER A 10 -18.48 -19.13 15.93
CA SER A 10 -17.70 -19.24 17.17
C SER A 10 -16.42 -20.04 16.87
N PRO A 11 -15.25 -19.62 17.40
CA PRO A 11 -14.02 -20.37 17.21
C PRO A 11 -14.23 -21.78 17.79
N ILE A 12 -14.20 -22.78 16.91
CA ILE A 12 -14.18 -24.17 17.36
C ILE A 12 -12.86 -24.34 18.07
N SER A 13 -12.91 -24.57 19.38
CA SER A 13 -11.71 -24.80 20.18
C SER A 13 -10.88 -25.90 19.52
N SER A 14 -9.56 -25.73 19.47
CA SER A 14 -8.62 -26.74 18.98
C SER A 14 -8.85 -28.10 19.68
N SER A 15 -9.30 -28.07 20.94
CA SER A 15 -9.70 -29.26 21.70
C SER A 15 -10.96 -29.94 21.17
N GLN A 16 -11.92 -29.20 20.61
CA GLN A 16 -13.14 -29.75 20.01
C GLN A 16 -12.85 -30.42 18.67
N ILE A 17 -11.99 -29.82 17.82
CA ILE A 17 -11.54 -30.43 16.57
C ILE A 17 -10.76 -31.71 16.85
N LEU A 18 -9.86 -31.67 17.85
CA LEU A 18 -9.06 -32.82 18.25
C LEU A 18 -9.92 -33.94 18.84
N SER A 19 -10.93 -33.61 19.65
CA SER A 19 -11.85 -34.60 20.23
C SER A 19 -12.73 -35.31 19.18
N GLN A 20 -13.19 -34.57 18.16
CA GLN A 20 -13.96 -35.14 17.03
C GLN A 20 -13.11 -35.98 16.08
N ALA A 21 -11.82 -35.64 15.93
CA ALA A 21 -10.87 -36.45 15.17
C ALA A 21 -10.53 -37.74 15.92
N LEU A 22 -10.23 -37.65 17.23
CA LEU A 22 -9.83 -38.80 18.06
C LEU A 22 -10.96 -39.81 18.30
N SER A 23 -12.22 -39.37 18.36
CA SER A 23 -13.36 -40.28 18.53
C SER A 23 -13.56 -41.23 17.34
N ARG A 24 -12.98 -40.93 16.18
CA ARG A 24 -13.06 -41.78 14.97
C ARG A 24 -11.97 -42.86 14.91
N TYR A 25 -10.96 -42.81 15.79
CA TYR A 25 -9.79 -43.68 15.72
C TYR A 25 -9.53 -44.53 16.97
N SER A 26 -10.40 -44.47 17.97
CA SER A 26 -10.26 -45.20 19.25
C SER A 26 -10.49 -46.72 19.18
N GLY A 27 -10.41 -47.33 17.99
CA GLY A 27 -10.68 -48.76 17.79
C GLY A 27 -9.61 -49.53 16.99
N SER A 28 -8.49 -48.91 16.62
CA SER A 28 -7.46 -49.55 15.79
C SER A 28 -6.08 -49.52 16.45
N SER A 29 -5.39 -50.65 16.43
CA SER A 29 -4.04 -50.90 16.93
C SER A 29 -2.94 -50.06 16.26
N SER A 30 -3.28 -49.21 15.30
CA SER A 30 -2.41 -48.21 14.67
C SER A 30 -2.37 -46.86 15.42
N SER A 31 -3.09 -46.73 16.53
CA SER A 31 -3.26 -45.47 17.29
C SER A 31 -1.99 -44.99 18.00
N ALA A 32 -1.03 -45.88 18.30
CA ALA A 32 0.22 -45.50 18.97
C ALA A 32 1.20 -44.73 18.05
N SER A 33 1.23 -45.02 16.75
CA SER A 33 2.13 -44.30 15.80
C SER A 33 1.61 -42.92 15.41
N ILE A 34 0.28 -42.76 15.40
CA ILE A 34 -0.37 -41.47 15.13
C ILE A 34 -0.21 -40.53 16.33
N LEU A 35 -0.36 -41.02 17.56
CA LEU A 35 -0.17 -40.20 18.76
C LEU A 35 1.27 -39.69 18.92
N VAL A 36 2.28 -40.48 18.54
CA VAL A 36 3.68 -40.03 18.51
C VAL A 36 3.90 -38.97 17.41
N SER A 37 3.22 -39.10 16.27
CA SER A 37 3.28 -38.11 15.18
C SER A 37 2.57 -36.79 15.56
N ILE A 38 1.46 -36.85 16.30
CA ILE A 38 0.73 -35.67 16.79
C ILE A 38 1.49 -35.01 17.95
N ALA A 39 2.10 -35.77 18.85
CA ALA A 39 2.95 -35.24 19.91
C ALA A 39 4.17 -34.50 19.34
N ASN A 40 4.73 -34.97 18.21
CA ASN A 40 5.80 -34.28 17.50
C ASN A 40 5.34 -33.04 16.71
N CYS A 41 4.04 -32.90 16.40
CA CYS A 41 3.50 -31.66 15.83
C CYS A 41 3.15 -30.61 16.90
N SER A 42 3.15 -31.00 18.19
CA SER A 42 2.75 -30.13 19.29
C SER A 42 3.88 -29.21 19.79
N SER A 43 5.10 -29.36 19.27
CA SER A 43 6.29 -28.58 19.67
C SER A 43 6.68 -27.47 18.68
N LEU A 44 5.86 -27.20 17.66
CA LEU A 44 6.09 -26.13 16.68
C LEU A 44 4.94 -25.12 16.68
N THR A 45 4.68 -24.50 17.83
CA THR A 45 4.11 -23.16 17.82
C THR A 45 5.23 -22.20 18.16
N GLU A 46 6.17 -22.02 17.21
CA GLU A 46 6.78 -20.69 17.10
C GLU A 46 5.60 -19.75 16.87
N GLU A 47 5.39 -18.80 17.78
CA GLU A 47 4.59 -17.62 17.45
C GLU A 47 5.19 -17.05 16.17
N GLN A 48 4.54 -17.29 15.03
CA GLN A 48 4.92 -16.61 13.81
C GLN A 48 4.63 -15.13 14.04
N ASP A 49 5.70 -14.34 14.18
CA ASP A 49 5.59 -12.89 14.18
C ASP A 49 4.80 -12.48 12.93
N VAL A 50 3.60 -11.96 13.13
CA VAL A 50 2.70 -11.59 12.04
C VAL A 50 3.33 -10.45 11.24
N GLN A 51 3.61 -10.70 9.97
CA GLN A 51 4.05 -9.69 9.01
C GLN A 51 2.92 -9.37 8.03
N TYR A 52 2.95 -8.15 7.49
CA TYR A 52 1.98 -7.70 6.50
C TYR A 52 2.71 -7.42 5.19
N ASP A 53 2.96 -8.48 4.41
CA ASP A 53 3.49 -8.34 3.05
C ASP A 53 2.37 -7.82 2.15
N LEU A 54 2.53 -6.58 1.69
CA LEU A 54 1.56 -5.89 0.85
C LEU A 54 1.94 -5.89 -0.62
N THR A 55 2.96 -6.64 -1.03
CA THR A 55 3.45 -6.64 -2.42
C THR A 55 2.37 -7.14 -3.39
N GLY A 56 1.74 -8.28 -3.08
CA GLY A 56 0.66 -8.84 -3.91
C GLY A 56 -0.57 -7.94 -3.95
N TYR A 57 -0.97 -7.41 -2.79
CA TYR A 57 -2.05 -6.43 -2.68
C TYR A 57 -1.81 -5.21 -3.56
N LEU A 58 -0.63 -4.61 -3.45
CA LEU A 58 -0.29 -3.37 -4.15
C LEU A 58 -0.36 -3.56 -5.67
N ALA A 59 0.12 -4.69 -6.20
CA ALA A 59 -0.01 -5.04 -7.62
C ALA A 59 -1.48 -5.14 -8.06
N LEU A 60 -2.33 -5.77 -7.24
CA LEU A 60 -3.77 -5.89 -7.52
C LEU A 60 -4.49 -4.54 -7.47
N ALA A 61 -4.25 -3.74 -6.43
CA ALA A 61 -4.85 -2.42 -6.25
C ALA A 61 -4.44 -1.47 -7.38
N MET A 62 -3.14 -1.39 -7.72
CA MET A 62 -2.65 -0.58 -8.83
C MET A 62 -3.30 -0.99 -10.15
N THR A 63 -3.36 -2.30 -10.44
CA THR A 63 -3.96 -2.81 -11.68
C THR A 63 -5.44 -2.47 -11.76
N LYS A 64 -6.20 -2.73 -10.70
CA LYS A 64 -7.65 -2.50 -10.69
C LYS A 64 -7.97 -1.02 -10.76
N HIS A 65 -7.39 -0.20 -9.87
CA HIS A 65 -7.70 1.23 -9.78
C HIS A 65 -7.17 1.96 -11.02
N GLY A 66 -6.01 1.59 -11.55
CA GLY A 66 -5.48 2.17 -12.79
C GLY A 66 -6.34 1.88 -14.03
N GLN A 67 -7.07 0.76 -14.02
CA GLN A 67 -8.02 0.41 -15.09
C GLN A 67 -9.43 0.96 -14.88
N ASP A 68 -9.72 1.58 -13.73
CA ASP A 68 -11.02 2.18 -13.42
C ASP A 68 -11.40 3.25 -14.45
N GLN A 69 -12.68 3.30 -14.80
CA GLN A 69 -13.19 4.24 -15.80
C GLN A 69 -12.98 5.71 -15.39
N ARG A 70 -13.03 6.01 -14.09
CA ARG A 70 -12.82 7.36 -13.54
C ARG A 70 -11.38 7.84 -13.79
N VAL A 71 -10.40 6.96 -13.70
CA VAL A 71 -8.99 7.26 -14.01
C VAL A 71 -8.81 7.55 -15.51
N LYS A 72 -9.46 6.76 -16.37
CA LYS A 72 -9.45 6.99 -17.83
C LYS A 72 -10.11 8.31 -18.21
N GLU A 73 -11.20 8.69 -17.54
CA GLU A 73 -11.84 10.00 -17.73
C GLU A 73 -10.90 11.15 -17.36
N ILE A 74 -10.20 11.05 -16.22
CA ILE A 74 -9.20 12.05 -15.79
C ILE A 74 -8.09 12.16 -16.84
N ALA A 75 -7.54 11.03 -17.29
CA ALA A 75 -6.52 11.01 -18.34
C ALA A 75 -6.98 11.66 -19.65
N ASN A 76 -8.23 11.40 -20.06
CA ASN A 76 -8.81 12.01 -21.25
C ASN A 76 -8.99 13.53 -21.10
N LEU A 77 -9.44 14.00 -19.92
CA LEU A 77 -9.56 15.43 -19.64
C LEU A 77 -8.20 16.13 -19.72
N ILE A 78 -7.17 15.56 -19.12
CA ILE A 78 -5.81 16.14 -19.16
C ILE A 78 -5.26 16.14 -20.58
N THR A 79 -5.42 15.05 -21.31
CA THR A 79 -4.94 14.94 -22.70
C THR A 79 -5.67 15.94 -23.60
N SER A 80 -6.98 16.12 -23.41
CA SER A 80 -7.79 17.07 -24.19
C SER A 80 -7.52 18.52 -23.82
N ALA A 81 -7.02 18.78 -22.61
CA ALA A 81 -6.62 20.10 -22.16
C ALA A 81 -5.21 20.51 -22.61
N ALA A 82 -4.39 19.56 -23.07
CA ALA A 82 -3.07 19.86 -23.63
C ALA A 82 -3.25 20.66 -24.93
N PRO A 83 -2.50 21.76 -25.13
CA PRO A 83 -2.67 22.59 -26.31
C PRO A 83 -2.30 21.80 -27.57
N ALA A 84 -3.30 21.41 -28.37
CA ALA A 84 -3.05 21.16 -29.78
C ALA A 84 -2.49 22.47 -30.35
N SER A 85 -1.32 22.40 -30.98
CA SER A 85 -0.34 23.47 -31.22
C SER A 85 -0.79 24.75 -31.96
N THR A 86 -2.05 25.18 -31.95
CA THR A 86 -2.49 26.36 -32.70
C THR A 86 -3.62 27.20 -32.11
N VAL A 87 -4.34 26.81 -31.05
CA VAL A 87 -5.34 27.69 -30.42
C VAL A 87 -5.45 27.38 -28.93
N ILE A 88 -5.18 28.36 -28.06
CA ILE A 88 -5.48 28.24 -26.62
C ILE A 88 -7.02 28.24 -26.51
N ALA A 89 -7.63 27.06 -26.53
CA ALA A 89 -9.04 26.93 -26.22
C ALA A 89 -9.26 27.38 -24.76
N PRO A 90 -10.18 28.32 -24.49
CA PRO A 90 -10.41 28.86 -23.14
C PRO A 90 -10.89 27.78 -22.14
N ALA A 91 -11.26 26.59 -22.61
CA ALA A 91 -11.67 25.45 -21.79
C ALA A 91 -10.49 24.66 -21.18
N GLY A 92 -9.26 24.78 -21.69
CA GLY A 92 -8.11 23.98 -21.24
C GLY A 92 -7.84 24.07 -19.72
N PRO A 93 -7.74 25.29 -19.14
CA PRO A 93 -7.56 25.44 -17.69
C PRO A 93 -8.70 24.86 -16.86
N ALA A 94 -9.96 25.02 -17.29
CA ALA A 94 -11.13 24.49 -16.58
C ALA A 94 -11.16 22.95 -16.60
N MET A 95 -10.77 22.34 -17.73
CA MET A 95 -10.65 20.89 -17.86
C MET A 95 -9.54 20.32 -16.97
N LEU A 96 -8.40 20.99 -16.87
CA LEU A 96 -7.34 20.62 -15.94
C LEU A 96 -7.84 20.68 -14.50
N ILE A 97 -8.44 21.79 -14.07
CA ILE A 97 -9.02 21.92 -12.72
C ILE A 97 -10.01 20.79 -12.44
N SER A 98 -10.92 20.51 -13.38
CA SER A 98 -11.88 19.42 -13.22
C SER A 98 -11.20 18.05 -13.10
N ALA A 99 -10.14 17.79 -13.85
CA ALA A 99 -9.38 16.55 -13.77
C ALA A 99 -8.70 16.39 -12.41
N TYR A 100 -8.07 17.45 -11.89
CA TYR A 100 -7.46 17.46 -10.57
C TYR A 100 -8.48 17.26 -9.44
N LEU A 101 -9.64 17.91 -9.51
CA LEU A 101 -10.71 17.72 -8.51
C LEU A 101 -11.26 16.29 -8.53
N LYS A 102 -11.44 15.71 -9.74
CA LYS A 102 -11.85 14.31 -9.88
C LYS A 102 -10.81 13.35 -9.27
N PHE A 103 -9.52 13.61 -9.52
CA PHE A 103 -8.44 12.82 -8.96
C PHE A 103 -8.37 12.94 -7.42
N TYR A 104 -8.46 14.16 -6.89
CA TYR A 104 -8.51 14.41 -5.45
C TYR A 104 -9.66 13.64 -4.78
N ASN A 105 -10.85 13.60 -5.39
CA ASN A 105 -11.99 12.88 -4.83
C ASN A 105 -11.85 11.35 -4.81
N LEU A 106 -10.81 10.80 -5.44
CA LEU A 106 -10.48 9.37 -5.39
C LEU A 106 -9.40 9.09 -4.35
N GLU A 107 -8.32 9.87 -4.38
CA GLU A 107 -7.04 9.48 -3.77
C GLU A 107 -6.68 10.26 -2.49
N ALA A 108 -7.43 11.31 -2.12
CA ALA A 108 -6.91 12.35 -1.24
C ALA A 108 -7.86 12.77 -0.10
N GLY A 109 -7.37 12.76 1.15
CA GLY A 109 -8.10 13.31 2.30
C GLY A 109 -9.20 12.37 2.79
N GLY A 110 -8.84 11.11 3.04
CA GLY A 110 -9.75 10.07 3.51
C GLY A 110 -10.78 9.63 2.46
N LYS A 111 -10.39 9.60 1.19
CA LYS A 111 -11.26 9.15 0.08
C LYS A 111 -11.09 7.68 -0.18
N GLU A 112 -11.90 7.17 -1.10
CA GLU A 112 -12.02 5.74 -1.42
C GLU A 112 -10.66 5.07 -1.62
N TRP A 113 -9.70 5.72 -2.28
CA TRP A 113 -8.36 5.19 -2.57
C TRP A 113 -7.25 5.84 -1.75
N ASP A 114 -7.59 6.61 -0.72
CA ASP A 114 -6.62 7.01 0.30
C ASP A 114 -6.35 5.82 1.23
N ILE A 115 -5.64 4.83 0.68
CA ILE A 115 -5.40 3.53 1.29
C ILE A 115 -4.41 3.63 2.45
N LYS A 116 -3.60 4.69 2.52
CA LYS A 116 -2.60 4.88 3.58
C LYS A 116 -3.26 4.87 4.95
N ILE A 117 -4.31 5.68 5.12
CA ILE A 117 -5.04 5.80 6.38
C ILE A 117 -5.60 4.44 6.79
N LYS A 118 -6.22 3.72 5.86
CA LYS A 118 -6.87 2.44 6.15
C LYS A 118 -5.87 1.32 6.47
N ILE A 119 -4.71 1.27 5.79
CA ILE A 119 -3.63 0.33 6.12
C ILE A 119 -3.10 0.61 7.54
N GLY A 120 -2.85 1.88 7.86
CA GLY A 120 -2.35 2.28 9.19
C GLY A 120 -3.34 1.97 10.33
N LEU A 121 -4.66 2.03 10.05
CA LEU A 121 -5.70 1.67 11.01
C LEU A 121 -5.91 0.15 11.17
N ASP A 122 -5.90 -0.60 10.06
CA ASP A 122 -6.32 -2.00 10.05
C ASP A 122 -5.18 -3.00 10.36
N LEU A 123 -3.94 -2.69 9.99
CA LEU A 123 -2.83 -3.64 10.05
C LEU A 123 -1.80 -3.27 11.13
N SER A 124 -0.97 -2.27 10.86
CA SER A 124 0.10 -1.79 11.73
C SER A 124 0.79 -0.59 11.08
N LYS A 125 1.67 0.09 11.82
CA LYS A 125 2.56 1.13 11.30
C LYS A 125 3.75 0.58 10.51
N ALA A 126 4.01 -0.73 10.57
CA ALA A 126 5.05 -1.40 9.81
C ALA A 126 4.45 -2.45 8.86
N ILE A 127 4.87 -2.39 7.60
CA ILE A 127 4.48 -3.35 6.55
C ILE A 127 5.74 -3.90 5.89
N VAL A 128 5.58 -4.97 5.12
CA VAL A 128 6.65 -5.57 4.33
C VAL A 128 6.38 -5.36 2.84
N LEU A 129 7.44 -5.03 2.10
CA LEU A 129 7.48 -5.09 0.64
C LEU A 129 8.64 -5.97 0.21
N CYS A 130 8.40 -6.78 -0.82
CA CYS A 130 9.30 -7.84 -1.26
C CYS A 130 9.59 -7.79 -2.76
N GLY A 131 10.80 -8.18 -3.13
CA GLY A 131 11.22 -8.60 -4.46
C GLY A 131 11.01 -10.11 -4.68
N ASN A 132 11.68 -10.70 -5.67
CA ASN A 132 11.54 -12.15 -5.91
C ASN A 132 12.38 -13.00 -4.97
N GLY A 133 13.54 -12.50 -4.55
CA GLY A 133 14.39 -13.17 -3.57
C GLY A 133 13.77 -13.11 -2.17
N VAL A 134 13.88 -14.22 -1.41
CA VAL A 134 13.45 -14.27 0.01
C VAL A 134 14.22 -13.27 0.88
N GLN A 135 15.45 -12.93 0.49
CA GLN A 135 16.28 -11.90 1.13
C GLN A 135 15.97 -10.48 0.64
N SER A 136 15.15 -10.36 -0.40
CA SER A 136 14.76 -9.09 -1.00
C SER A 136 13.46 -8.59 -0.37
N CYS A 137 13.32 -8.67 0.95
CA CYS A 137 12.18 -8.13 1.69
C CYS A 137 12.68 -7.14 2.72
N ASN A 138 11.94 -6.06 2.93
CA ASN A 138 12.30 -5.07 3.94
C ASN A 138 11.05 -4.46 4.59
N TRP A 139 11.24 -3.92 5.78
CA TRP A 139 10.18 -3.24 6.52
C TRP A 139 10.08 -1.78 6.09
N PHE A 140 8.85 -1.33 5.93
CA PHE A 140 8.53 0.05 5.57
C PHE A 140 7.43 0.61 6.47
N ASP A 141 7.37 1.93 6.53
CA ASP A 141 6.17 2.60 7.02
C ASP A 141 4.99 2.28 6.11
N TYR A 142 3.80 2.19 6.69
CA TYR A 142 2.56 1.94 5.96
C TYR A 142 2.29 2.97 4.85
N SER A 143 2.76 4.22 5.02
CA SER A 143 2.66 5.30 4.03
C SER A 143 3.27 4.92 2.68
N SER A 144 4.33 4.11 2.69
CA SER A 144 5.10 3.76 1.49
C SER A 144 4.23 3.06 0.44
N VAL A 145 3.35 2.15 0.88
CA VAL A 145 2.46 1.41 -0.03
C VAL A 145 1.46 2.35 -0.69
N GLY A 146 0.83 3.22 0.09
CA GLY A 146 -0.13 4.17 -0.46
C GLY A 146 0.52 5.27 -1.29
N ASN A 147 1.77 5.65 -1.01
CA ASN A 147 2.50 6.60 -1.86
C ASN A 147 2.90 6.00 -3.21
N ILE A 148 3.34 4.73 -3.23
CA ILE A 148 3.59 4.02 -4.50
C ILE A 148 2.30 3.89 -5.30
N HIS A 149 1.20 3.50 -4.65
CA HIS A 149 -0.12 3.40 -5.28
C HIS A 149 -0.57 4.77 -5.85
N PHE A 150 -0.55 5.83 -5.04
CA PHE A 150 -0.88 7.19 -5.47
C PHE A 150 -0.09 7.63 -6.70
N GLY A 151 1.24 7.46 -6.67
CA GLY A 151 2.12 7.80 -7.79
C GLY A 151 1.79 7.01 -9.05
N TYR A 152 1.45 5.73 -8.91
CA TYR A 152 1.01 4.90 -10.02
C TYR A 152 -0.31 5.40 -10.63
N ILE A 153 -1.34 5.62 -9.81
CA ILE A 153 -2.65 6.08 -10.31
C ILE A 153 -2.54 7.48 -10.91
N ALA A 154 -1.77 8.39 -10.31
CA ALA A 154 -1.48 9.71 -10.87
C ALA A 154 -0.81 9.61 -12.26
N GLY A 155 0.18 8.71 -12.41
CA GLY A 155 0.85 8.48 -13.68
C GLY A 155 -0.06 7.91 -14.78
N VAL A 156 -0.93 6.95 -14.42
CA VAL A 156 -1.94 6.40 -15.34
C VAL A 156 -2.96 7.47 -15.72
N ALA A 157 -3.40 8.28 -14.76
CA ALA A 157 -4.31 9.40 -14.93
C ALA A 157 -3.71 10.58 -15.71
N LYS A 158 -2.43 10.52 -16.10
CA LYS A 158 -1.67 11.60 -16.77
C LYS A 158 -1.55 12.88 -15.96
N ILE A 159 -1.71 12.79 -14.64
CA ILE A 159 -1.46 13.91 -13.74
C ILE A 159 0.00 14.34 -13.88
N ASN A 160 0.22 15.65 -13.95
CA ASN A 160 1.58 16.17 -14.05
C ASN A 160 2.36 15.79 -12.79
N TYR A 161 3.55 15.22 -12.99
CA TYR A 161 4.44 14.77 -11.91
C TYR A 161 4.68 15.84 -10.85
N LEU A 162 4.92 17.09 -11.25
CA LEU A 162 5.16 18.20 -10.33
C LEU A 162 3.93 18.51 -9.47
N ILE A 163 2.73 18.40 -10.06
CA ILE A 163 1.49 18.64 -9.34
C ILE A 163 1.18 17.47 -8.41
N ALA A 164 1.48 16.24 -8.80
CA ALA A 164 1.37 15.09 -7.91
C ALA A 164 2.35 15.16 -6.73
N ALA A 165 3.59 15.62 -6.96
CA ALA A 165 4.58 15.82 -5.89
C ALA A 165 4.14 16.90 -4.89
N VAL A 166 3.56 18.00 -5.37
CA VAL A 166 2.99 19.04 -4.51
C VAL A 166 1.74 18.53 -3.78
N ALA A 167 0.87 17.79 -4.46
CA ALA A 167 -0.35 17.25 -3.87
C ALA A 167 -0.04 16.19 -2.79
N GLY A 168 0.89 15.27 -3.04
CA GLY A 168 1.32 14.25 -2.06
C GLY A 168 1.73 14.90 -0.74
N GLY A 169 2.61 15.90 -0.79
CA GLY A 169 3.06 16.61 0.40
C GLY A 169 2.03 17.54 1.05
N TYR A 170 1.07 18.08 0.28
CA TYR A 170 -0.02 18.88 0.85
C TYR A 170 -1.01 18.00 1.64
N LEU A 171 -1.27 16.79 1.17
CA LEU A 171 -2.24 15.88 1.77
C LEU A 171 -1.78 15.33 3.12
N GLU A 172 -0.49 15.03 3.25
CA GLU A 172 0.10 14.60 4.52
C GLU A 172 -0.09 15.67 5.62
N GLN A 173 -0.07 16.97 5.28
CA GLN A 173 -0.35 18.05 6.23
C GLN A 173 -1.83 18.14 6.64
N SER A 174 -2.75 17.73 5.76
CA SER A 174 -4.20 17.78 6.03
C SER A 174 -4.75 16.52 6.74
N ASP A 175 -4.07 15.37 6.59
CA ASP A 175 -4.44 14.09 7.22
C ASP A 175 -4.06 14.01 8.71
N LEU A 176 -3.39 15.03 9.24
CA LEU A 176 -3.21 15.23 10.67
C LEU A 176 -4.58 15.53 11.32
N THR A 177 -5.12 14.54 12.01
CA THR A 177 -6.36 14.61 12.80
C THR A 177 -6.35 15.76 13.82
N ASP A 178 -7.55 16.16 14.27
CA ASP A 178 -7.84 17.31 15.13
C ASP A 178 -6.95 17.47 16.40
N GLU A 179 -6.26 16.43 16.83
CA GLU A 179 -5.35 16.45 17.99
C GLU A 179 -4.04 17.22 17.74
N TRP A 180 -3.62 17.39 16.47
CA TRP A 180 -2.41 18.14 16.10
C TRP A 180 -2.66 19.49 15.40
N LYS A 181 -3.92 19.84 15.11
CA LYS A 181 -4.29 21.10 14.45
C LYS A 181 -3.91 22.35 15.24
N ASN A 182 -3.62 22.23 16.54
CA ASN A 182 -3.19 23.33 17.40
C ASN A 182 -1.69 23.68 17.33
N LEU A 183 -0.86 22.96 16.56
CA LEU A 183 0.60 23.18 16.57
C LEU A 183 1.27 23.66 15.28
N ARG A 184 0.60 23.79 14.13
CA ARG A 184 1.23 24.40 12.95
C ARG A 184 0.25 25.20 12.08
N SER A 185 0.45 26.52 12.08
CA SER A 185 0.22 27.34 10.90
C SER A 185 0.90 26.69 9.69
N LEU A 186 0.24 26.62 8.53
CA LEU A 186 0.78 26.28 7.21
C LEU A 186 2.30 26.48 7.14
N ARG A 187 3.06 25.41 7.37
CA ARG A 187 4.51 25.46 7.45
C ARG A 187 5.08 25.16 6.06
N LEU A 188 4.91 26.14 5.17
CA LEU A 188 5.55 26.22 3.85
C LEU A 188 7.10 26.24 3.92
N ASP A 189 7.67 26.32 5.12
CA ASP A 189 9.10 26.24 5.42
C ASP A 189 9.69 24.82 5.26
N HIS A 190 8.85 23.78 5.19
CA HIS A 190 9.28 22.41 4.92
C HIS A 190 9.18 22.04 3.43
N CYS A 191 8.62 22.94 2.61
CA CYS A 191 8.59 22.71 1.19
C CYS A 191 9.96 23.06 0.57
N GLY A 192 10.60 22.12 -0.13
CA GLY A 192 11.82 22.41 -0.88
C GLY A 192 11.54 23.42 -2.00
N TRP A 193 12.27 24.54 -2.04
CA TRP A 193 12.16 25.56 -3.10
C TRP A 193 13.36 25.48 -4.03
N THR A 194 13.12 25.28 -5.33
CA THR A 194 14.14 25.59 -6.36
C THR A 194 13.50 26.40 -7.48
N SER A 195 14.13 27.52 -7.85
CA SER A 195 13.76 28.37 -9.00
C SER A 195 12.27 28.76 -9.09
N GLY A 196 11.62 29.10 -7.97
CA GLY A 196 10.24 29.58 -7.95
C GLY A 196 9.16 28.49 -8.07
N VAL A 197 9.56 27.21 -7.97
CA VAL A 197 8.66 26.06 -8.00
C VAL A 197 8.71 25.33 -6.65
N ILE A 198 7.54 25.10 -6.06
CA ILE A 198 7.36 24.26 -4.86
C ILE A 198 7.63 22.82 -5.28
N LEU A 199 8.70 22.20 -4.77
CA LEU A 199 9.17 20.89 -5.26
C LEU A 199 8.83 19.73 -4.33
N PHE A 200 8.82 19.90 -3.01
CA PHE A 200 8.61 18.80 -2.07
C PHE A 200 7.97 19.30 -0.78
N CYS A 201 6.65 19.19 -0.61
CA CYS A 201 6.00 19.51 0.68
C CYS A 201 5.86 18.28 1.60
N ASP A 202 6.43 17.15 1.18
CA ASP A 202 6.37 15.83 1.80
C ASP A 202 7.74 15.46 2.38
N ASN A 203 7.78 14.43 3.23
CA ASN A 203 9.02 13.75 3.58
C ASN A 203 9.71 13.25 2.29
N PRO A 204 11.01 13.51 2.06
CA PRO A 204 11.72 13.05 0.87
C PRO A 204 11.53 11.56 0.61
N ASN A 205 11.38 10.76 1.67
CA ASN A 205 11.18 9.32 1.57
C ASN A 205 9.82 8.91 0.97
N ASP A 206 8.77 9.69 1.24
CA ASP A 206 7.44 9.50 0.67
C ASP A 206 7.41 9.93 -0.80
N GLN A 207 8.14 10.98 -1.14
CA GLN A 207 8.33 11.37 -2.54
C GLN A 207 8.99 10.26 -3.36
N TYR A 208 10.01 9.57 -2.83
CA TYR A 208 10.62 8.43 -3.53
C TYR A 208 9.61 7.29 -3.80
N ALA A 209 8.67 7.06 -2.89
CA ALA A 209 7.58 6.11 -3.10
C ALA A 209 6.66 6.57 -4.25
N VAL A 210 6.25 7.84 -4.26
CA VAL A 210 5.46 8.44 -5.35
C VAL A 210 6.18 8.34 -6.69
N ASP A 211 7.48 8.68 -6.72
CA ASP A 211 8.33 8.63 -7.91
C ASP A 211 8.39 7.22 -8.49
N PHE A 212 8.61 6.23 -7.62
CA PHE A 212 8.63 4.83 -8.02
C PHE A 212 7.28 4.41 -8.62
N GLY A 213 6.16 4.79 -8.00
CA GLY A 213 4.81 4.59 -8.55
C GLY A 213 4.65 5.19 -9.96
N PHE A 214 5.11 6.42 -10.17
CA PHE A 214 5.08 7.07 -11.48
C PHE A 214 5.91 6.34 -12.53
N GLU A 215 7.11 5.85 -12.16
CA GLU A 215 7.94 5.05 -13.05
C GLU A 215 7.24 3.75 -13.47
N LEU A 216 6.59 3.08 -12.50
CA LEU A 216 5.79 1.90 -12.78
C LEU A 216 4.63 2.21 -13.74
N ALA A 217 3.92 3.32 -13.55
CA ALA A 217 2.82 3.72 -14.44
C ALA A 217 3.29 4.03 -15.88
N LYS A 218 4.49 4.60 -16.03
CA LYS A 218 5.09 4.84 -17.35
C LYS A 218 5.41 3.54 -18.08
N LYS A 219 5.95 2.54 -17.37
CA LYS A 219 6.32 1.23 -17.94
C LYS A 219 5.11 0.31 -18.14
N TYR A 220 4.16 0.36 -17.22
CA TYR A 220 3.05 -0.59 -17.10
C TYR A 220 1.70 0.13 -16.98
N PRO A 221 1.29 0.94 -17.97
CA PRO A 221 0.07 1.75 -17.87
C PRO A 221 -1.23 0.93 -17.85
N ASN A 222 -1.16 -0.36 -18.23
CA ASN A 222 -2.33 -1.24 -18.34
C ASN A 222 -2.43 -2.24 -17.16
N GLY A 223 -1.75 -1.97 -16.05
CA GLY A 223 -1.67 -2.87 -14.91
C GLY A 223 -0.32 -3.58 -14.80
N ILE A 224 -0.07 -4.12 -13.61
CA ILE A 224 1.18 -4.74 -13.20
C ILE A 224 0.88 -5.99 -12.37
N SER A 225 1.47 -7.14 -12.73
CA SER A 225 1.34 -8.36 -11.95
C SER A 225 2.27 -8.34 -10.73
N GLU A 226 1.97 -9.12 -9.70
CA GLU A 226 2.84 -9.26 -8.52
C GLU A 226 4.26 -9.66 -8.91
N GLY A 227 4.43 -10.60 -9.84
CA GLY A 227 5.77 -11.02 -10.29
C GLY A 227 6.55 -9.89 -10.97
N ILE A 228 5.88 -9.05 -11.77
CA ILE A 228 6.53 -7.87 -12.37
C ILE A 228 6.87 -6.84 -11.30
N LEU A 229 5.95 -6.57 -10.36
CA LEU A 229 6.20 -5.65 -9.26
C LEU A 229 7.38 -6.10 -8.41
N LYS A 230 7.46 -7.40 -8.06
CA LYS A 230 8.60 -7.99 -7.35
C LYS A 230 9.92 -7.79 -8.09
N ASN A 231 9.95 -7.97 -9.41
CA ASN A 231 11.15 -7.69 -10.23
C ASN A 231 11.56 -6.21 -10.16
N GLU A 232 10.60 -5.29 -10.24
CA GLU A 232 10.86 -3.86 -10.19
C GLU A 232 11.29 -3.41 -8.78
N MET A 233 10.68 -3.95 -7.73
CA MET A 233 11.10 -3.73 -6.34
C MET A 233 12.51 -4.23 -6.09
N GLU A 234 12.83 -5.44 -6.55
CA GLU A 234 14.17 -6.01 -6.44
C GLU A 234 15.21 -5.15 -7.18
N THR A 235 14.88 -4.68 -8.38
CA THR A 235 15.73 -3.75 -9.13
C THR A 235 15.94 -2.43 -8.38
N ALA A 236 14.88 -1.87 -7.80
CA ALA A 236 14.94 -0.65 -7.00
C ALA A 236 15.75 -0.83 -5.71
N MET A 237 15.67 -2.00 -5.07
CA MET A 237 16.53 -2.38 -3.95
C MET A 237 18.01 -2.39 -4.32
N TYR A 238 18.38 -3.03 -5.44
CA TYR A 238 19.78 -3.05 -5.91
C TYR A 238 20.32 -1.67 -6.27
N ARG A 239 19.46 -0.74 -6.68
CA ARG A 239 19.82 0.66 -6.95
C ARG A 239 19.89 1.52 -5.68
N GLY A 240 19.58 0.97 -4.52
CA GLY A 240 19.54 1.69 -3.25
C GLY A 240 18.30 2.58 -3.06
N LEU A 241 17.33 2.56 -3.98
CA LEU A 241 16.10 3.37 -3.89
C LEU A 241 15.26 2.97 -2.69
N PHE A 242 15.25 1.68 -2.31
CA PHE A 242 14.54 1.21 -1.13
C PHE A 242 15.15 1.69 0.18
N GLY A 243 16.43 2.04 0.19
CA GLY A 243 17.06 2.72 1.32
C GLY A 243 16.55 4.15 1.52
N MET A 244 15.86 4.70 0.51
CA MET A 244 15.28 6.04 0.49
C MET A 244 13.76 6.01 0.75
N LEU A 245 13.10 4.86 0.82
CA LEU A 245 11.69 4.79 1.22
C LEU A 245 11.55 4.99 2.73
N GLN A 246 10.33 5.33 3.18
CA GLN A 246 10.12 5.65 4.59
C GLN A 246 10.28 4.39 5.44
N LYS A 247 11.21 4.48 6.39
CA LYS A 247 11.43 3.41 7.36
C LYS A 247 10.30 3.38 8.38
N PRO A 248 9.93 2.20 8.89
CA PRO A 248 8.91 2.08 9.91
C PRO A 248 9.32 2.85 11.18
N PRO A 249 8.35 3.36 11.95
CA PRO A 249 8.62 4.02 13.23
C PRO A 249 9.39 3.12 14.20
N LEU A 250 10.19 3.72 15.09
CA LEU A 250 10.89 2.95 16.12
C LEU A 250 9.88 2.17 16.98
N GLY A 251 10.14 0.88 17.15
CA GLY A 251 9.31 -0.02 17.94
C GLY A 251 8.03 -0.53 17.25
N SER A 252 7.79 -0.19 15.98
CA SER A 252 6.65 -0.74 15.24
C SER A 252 6.95 -2.07 14.54
N ILE A 253 8.24 -2.42 14.38
CA ILE A 253 8.65 -3.75 13.96
C ILE A 253 8.53 -4.69 15.19
N PRO A 254 7.80 -5.81 15.10
CA PRO A 254 7.80 -6.81 16.15
C PRO A 254 9.24 -7.31 16.37
N GLY A 255 9.78 -7.17 17.59
CA GLY A 255 11.07 -7.76 17.98
C GLY A 255 12.26 -7.56 17.01
N ASN A 256 13.11 -8.59 16.91
CA ASN A 256 14.22 -8.68 15.96
C ASN A 256 13.79 -9.40 14.66
N THR A 257 12.53 -9.24 14.25
CA THR A 257 11.94 -10.03 13.17
C THR A 257 12.49 -9.58 11.82
N VAL A 258 13.12 -10.52 11.11
CA VAL A 258 13.58 -10.31 9.75
C VAL A 258 12.38 -10.28 8.81
N ALA A 259 12.31 -9.26 7.94
CA ALA A 259 11.29 -9.16 6.91
C ALA A 259 11.36 -10.37 5.97
N ARG A 260 10.23 -11.03 5.72
CA ARG A 260 10.14 -12.21 4.83
C ARG A 260 8.85 -12.14 4.02
N PRO A 261 8.80 -12.79 2.85
CA PRO A 261 7.54 -12.94 2.14
C PRO A 261 6.53 -13.64 3.03
N GLN A 262 5.33 -13.10 3.13
CA GLN A 262 4.21 -13.72 3.81
C GLN A 262 3.01 -13.75 2.86
N ILE A 263 2.31 -14.88 2.81
CA ILE A 263 1.10 -14.97 1.99
C ILE A 263 -0.03 -14.27 2.76
N ASN A 264 -0.27 -13.01 2.41
CA ASN A 264 -1.43 -12.28 2.87
C ASN A 264 -2.45 -12.17 1.72
N HIS A 265 -3.65 -12.71 1.91
CA HIS A 265 -4.71 -12.65 0.90
C HIS A 265 -5.56 -11.38 1.10
N TYR A 266 -5.24 -10.34 0.35
CA TYR A 266 -6.03 -9.12 0.26
C TYR A 266 -6.56 -8.94 -1.16
N ASP A 267 -7.84 -8.61 -1.29
CA ASP A 267 -8.36 -8.12 -2.56
C ASP A 267 -7.91 -6.67 -2.82
N ALA A 268 -8.11 -6.20 -4.05
CA ALA A 268 -7.68 -4.87 -4.48
C ALA A 268 -8.35 -3.71 -3.72
N ASP A 269 -9.55 -3.90 -3.17
CA ASP A 269 -10.33 -2.87 -2.47
C ASP A 269 -10.23 -3.01 -0.95
N ARG A 270 -9.40 -3.94 -0.44
CA ARG A 270 -9.35 -4.28 0.98
C ARG A 270 -9.18 -3.06 1.89
N PHE A 271 -8.42 -2.07 1.42
CA PHE A 271 -8.11 -0.85 2.16
C PHE A 271 -8.82 0.38 1.59
N ASN A 272 -9.87 0.19 0.79
CA ASN A 272 -10.73 1.30 0.40
C ASN A 272 -11.59 1.75 1.60
N GLN A 273 -11.92 3.04 1.65
CA GLN A 273 -12.73 3.66 2.73
C GLN A 273 -14.23 3.62 2.46
#